data_AF-A0A101XHU9-F1
#
_entry.id   AF-A0A101XHU9-F1
#
_cell.length_a   1.000
_cell.length_b   1.000
_cell.length_c   1.000
_cell.angle_alpha   90.00
_cell.angle_beta   90.00
_cell.angle_gamma   90.00
#
_symmetry.space_group_name_H-M   'P 1'
#
loop_
_entity.id
_entity.type
_entity.pdbx_description
1 polymer ?
#
loop_
_entity_poly.entity_id
_entity_poly.type
_entity_poly.pdbx_seq_one_letter_code
_entity_poly.pdbx_strand_id
1 'polypeptide(L)'
;MGSTAYALSAGGVLVYAGLRAFEVVPINSTNIARVPLVVPDESRIVINDLLSRSRIEVIADGLVRRGVGSSKVTVVKGPDIKLVRLSLATALDRYRRIIESLVSDLPPSAKLILKVLEYEGPLTPKEIIEKTLIPQRTVRASLRLLVKRGLVNRLVVPRGSSRLVVYAISSGTKLNIK
;
A
#
# COMPACT_ATOMS: atom_id res chain seq x y z
N MET A 1 5.53 1.37 -12.95
CA MET A 1 4.26 1.27 -12.19
C MET A 1 4.42 0.69 -10.78
N GLY A 2 5.51 -0.02 -10.44
CA GLY A 2 5.69 -0.61 -9.10
C GLY A 2 6.07 0.36 -7.98
N SER A 3 6.58 1.55 -8.30
CA SER A 3 7.10 2.52 -7.33
C SER A 3 6.06 2.97 -6.31
N THR A 4 4.79 3.04 -6.69
CA THR A 4 3.68 3.50 -5.81
C THR A 4 3.15 2.41 -4.87
N ALA A 5 3.65 1.18 -4.99
CA ALA A 5 3.16 0.02 -4.25
C ALA A 5 4.09 -0.30 -3.06
N TYR A 6 4.58 -1.53 -3.00
CA TYR A 6 5.44 -1.98 -1.90
C TYR A 6 6.73 -1.19 -1.79
N ALA A 7 7.32 -0.79 -2.93
CA ALA A 7 8.51 0.07 -2.97
C ALA A 7 8.32 1.37 -2.16
N LEU A 8 7.22 2.09 -2.38
CA LEU A 8 6.89 3.29 -1.60
C LEU A 8 6.81 3.03 -0.10
N SER A 9 6.17 1.92 0.27
CA SER A 9 6.01 1.53 1.69
C SER A 9 7.34 1.16 2.34
N ALA A 10 8.29 0.66 1.55
CA ALA A 10 9.64 0.30 1.98
C ALA A 10 10.61 1.49 2.02
N GLY A 11 10.15 2.71 1.75
CA GLY A 11 10.98 3.92 1.72
C GLY A 11 11.61 4.22 0.35
N GLY A 12 11.04 3.66 -0.72
CA GLY A 12 11.37 3.98 -2.10
C GLY A 12 10.89 5.37 -2.53
N VAL A 13 11.16 5.71 -3.79
CA VAL A 13 10.84 6.98 -4.43
C VAL A 13 9.68 6.84 -5.41
N LEU A 14 8.92 7.92 -5.58
CA LEU A 14 7.76 7.92 -6.47
C LEU A 14 8.20 8.12 -7.92
N VAL A 15 8.33 7.03 -8.68
CA VAL A 15 8.72 7.09 -10.11
C VAL A 15 7.55 7.46 -11.03
N TYR A 16 7.75 8.44 -11.90
CA TYR A 16 6.78 8.86 -12.93
C TYR A 16 6.53 7.74 -13.94
N ALA A 17 5.26 7.49 -14.29
CA ALA A 17 4.86 6.30 -15.07
C ALA A 17 5.40 6.28 -16.50
N GLY A 18 5.73 7.45 -17.05
CA GLY A 18 6.39 7.56 -18.36
C GLY A 18 7.91 7.40 -18.31
N LEU A 19 8.52 7.32 -17.12
CA LEU A 19 9.95 7.06 -16.99
C LEU A 19 10.23 5.56 -17.14
N ARG A 20 11.15 5.24 -18.05
CA ARG A 20 11.69 3.90 -18.26
C ARG A 20 12.89 3.69 -17.33
N ALA A 21 12.61 3.14 -16.15
CA ALA A 21 13.63 2.88 -15.14
C ALA A 21 13.21 1.73 -14.22
N PHE A 22 14.21 1.07 -13.64
CA PHE A 22 14.03 0.23 -12.47
C PHE A 22 14.32 1.00 -11.20
N GLU A 23 13.60 0.63 -10.15
CA GLU A 23 13.85 1.07 -8.80
C GLU A 23 14.22 -0.15 -7.94
N VAL A 24 15.32 -0.06 -7.21
CA VAL A 24 15.79 -1.10 -6.29
C VAL A 24 15.76 -0.53 -4.87
N VAL A 25 14.88 -1.07 -4.03
CA VAL A 25 14.68 -0.60 -2.65
C VAL A 25 15.15 -1.68 -1.68
N PRO A 26 16.25 -1.47 -0.93
CA PRO A 26 16.69 -2.40 0.10
C PRO A 26 15.72 -2.39 1.30
N ILE A 27 15.23 -3.56 1.70
CA ILE A 27 14.26 -3.69 2.80
C ILE A 27 14.94 -4.31 4.01
N ASN A 28 14.80 -3.66 5.18
CA ASN A 28 15.39 -4.12 6.45
C ASN A 28 16.89 -4.45 6.37
N SER A 29 17.63 -3.77 5.49
CA SER A 29 19.07 -4.00 5.37
C SER A 29 19.80 -3.44 6.60
N THR A 30 20.80 -4.19 7.06
CA THR A 30 21.67 -3.80 8.19
C THR A 30 22.72 -2.77 7.78
N ASN A 31 22.91 -2.53 6.48
CA ASN A 31 23.79 -1.48 5.99
C ASN A 31 23.16 -0.10 6.27
N ILE A 32 23.89 0.73 7.01
CA ILE A 32 23.45 2.07 7.42
C ILE A 32 23.42 3.03 6.21
N ALA A 33 24.32 2.86 5.24
CA ALA A 33 24.42 3.72 4.06
C ALA A 33 23.50 3.26 2.90
N ARG A 34 22.49 2.42 3.18
CA ARG A 34 21.56 1.94 2.15
C ARG A 34 20.67 3.09 1.66
N VAL A 35 20.50 3.17 0.35
CA VAL A 35 19.54 4.08 -0.29
C VAL A 35 18.83 3.35 -1.43
N PRO A 36 17.60 3.73 -1.78
CA PRO A 36 16.99 3.30 -3.03
C PRO A 36 17.86 3.70 -4.22
N LEU A 37 17.97 2.80 -5.21
CA LEU A 37 18.69 3.05 -6.45
C LEU A 37 17.70 3.11 -7.62
N VAL A 38 17.82 4.14 -8.46
CA VAL A 38 17.06 4.25 -9.71
C VAL A 38 18.04 4.08 -10.86
N VAL A 39 17.78 3.11 -11.74
CA VAL A 39 18.66 2.74 -12.86
C VAL A 39 17.84 2.63 -14.16
N PRO A 40 18.45 2.75 -15.35
CA PRO A 40 17.76 2.54 -16.62
C PRO A 40 17.08 1.17 -16.70
N ASP A 41 15.97 1.05 -17.42
CA ASP A 41 15.26 -0.23 -17.55
C ASP A 41 15.98 -1.26 -18.42
N GLU A 42 17.00 -0.86 -19.17
CA GLU A 42 17.92 -1.77 -19.86
C GLU A 42 18.93 -2.44 -18.91
N SER A 43 19.00 -1.99 -17.65
CA SER A 43 19.93 -2.52 -16.66
C SER A 43 19.60 -3.97 -16.29
N ARG A 44 20.64 -4.78 -16.12
CA ARG A 44 20.54 -6.12 -15.54
C ARG A 44 20.81 -6.04 -14.05
N ILE A 45 19.77 -6.22 -13.23
CA ILE A 45 19.91 -6.22 -11.77
C ILE A 45 20.22 -7.64 -11.33
N VAL A 46 21.32 -7.80 -10.60
CA VAL A 46 21.78 -9.11 -10.12
C VAL A 46 21.91 -9.06 -8.61
N ILE A 47 21.24 -9.99 -7.94
CA ILE A 47 21.37 -10.22 -6.50
C ILE A 47 22.11 -11.56 -6.35
N ASN A 48 23.35 -11.52 -5.88
CA ASN A 48 24.20 -12.68 -5.64
C ASN A 48 24.28 -12.99 -4.14
N ASP A 49 25.02 -14.05 -3.81
CA ASP A 49 25.37 -14.44 -2.44
C ASP A 49 24.14 -14.60 -1.53
N LEU A 50 23.06 -15.11 -2.13
CA LEU A 50 21.81 -15.39 -1.43
C LEU A 50 22.02 -16.55 -0.45
N LEU A 51 22.04 -16.21 0.84
CA LEU A 51 22.27 -17.15 1.94
C LEU A 51 21.16 -17.01 2.98
N SER A 52 20.47 -18.10 3.27
CA SER A 52 19.46 -18.15 4.31
C SER A 52 19.34 -19.57 4.85
N ARG A 53 19.03 -19.70 6.15
CA ARG A 53 18.67 -21.00 6.76
C ARG A 53 17.27 -21.46 6.33
N SER A 54 16.45 -20.54 5.82
CA SER A 54 15.09 -20.79 5.35
C SER A 54 15.02 -20.68 3.82
N ARG A 55 13.93 -21.20 3.23
CA ARG A 55 13.69 -21.09 1.79
C ARG A 55 13.68 -19.62 1.35
N ILE A 56 14.45 -19.33 0.31
CA ILE A 56 14.45 -18.02 -0.37
C ILE A 56 13.39 -18.06 -1.46
N GLU A 57 12.57 -17.02 -1.57
CA GLU A 57 11.51 -16.90 -2.57
C GLU A 57 11.57 -15.55 -3.26
N VAL A 58 11.21 -15.54 -4.55
CA VAL A 58 10.89 -14.33 -5.30
C VAL A 58 9.38 -14.23 -5.40
N ILE A 59 8.87 -13.03 -5.14
CA ILE A 59 7.45 -12.71 -5.23
C ILE A 59 7.27 -11.66 -6.32
N ALA A 60 6.55 -12.00 -7.39
CA ALA A 60 6.22 -11.09 -8.49
C ALA A 60 4.77 -10.60 -8.36
N ASP A 61 4.58 -9.28 -8.45
CA ASP A 61 3.30 -8.56 -8.34
C ASP A 61 2.45 -8.89 -7.09
N GLY A 62 3.06 -9.51 -6.08
CA GLY A 62 2.36 -10.02 -4.89
C GLY A 62 1.53 -11.28 -5.14
N LEU A 63 1.50 -11.82 -6.37
CA LEU A 63 0.65 -12.93 -6.77
C LEU A 63 1.43 -14.22 -6.98
N VAL A 64 2.57 -14.15 -7.67
CA VAL A 64 3.36 -15.34 -8.03
C VAL A 64 4.53 -15.47 -7.07
N ARG A 65 4.63 -16.62 -6.41
CA ARG A 65 5.75 -16.97 -5.53
C ARG A 65 6.55 -18.10 -6.14
N ARG A 66 7.87 -17.96 -6.16
CA ARG A 66 8.75 -19.01 -6.67
C ARG A 66 9.98 -19.15 -5.78
N GLY A 67 10.26 -20.38 -5.36
CA GLY A 67 11.47 -20.70 -4.61
C GLY A 67 12.72 -20.47 -5.46
N VAL A 68 13.77 -19.96 -4.82
CA VAL A 68 15.09 -19.74 -5.43
C VAL A 68 16.01 -20.87 -4.98
N GLY A 69 16.36 -21.76 -5.92
CA GLY A 69 17.28 -22.88 -5.67
C GLY A 69 18.76 -22.53 -5.87
N SER A 70 19.07 -21.34 -6.39
CA SER A 70 20.41 -20.82 -6.65
C SER A 70 20.82 -19.77 -5.61
N SER A 71 22.12 -19.50 -5.50
CA SER A 71 22.65 -18.37 -4.72
C SER A 71 22.48 -17.01 -5.42
N LYS A 72 21.73 -16.96 -6.52
CA LYS A 72 21.63 -15.80 -7.41
C LYS A 72 20.22 -15.63 -7.97
N VAL A 73 19.78 -14.37 -8.04
CA VAL A 73 18.58 -13.92 -8.76
C VAL A 73 18.97 -12.83 -9.73
N THR A 74 18.37 -12.83 -10.92
CA THR A 74 18.57 -11.79 -11.94
C THR A 74 17.22 -11.23 -12.34
N VAL A 75 17.12 -9.90 -12.37
CA VAL A 75 15.96 -9.16 -12.88
C VAL A 75 16.38 -8.39 -14.12
N VAL A 76 15.58 -8.50 -15.16
CA VAL A 76 15.75 -7.82 -16.45
C VAL A 76 14.40 -7.32 -16.93
N LYS A 77 14.41 -6.41 -17.90
CA LYS A 77 13.17 -5.92 -18.54
C LYS A 77 12.45 -7.05 -19.27
N GLY A 78 11.16 -7.19 -18.92
CA GLY A 78 10.22 -8.02 -19.65
C GLY A 78 9.54 -7.23 -20.78
N PRO A 79 8.64 -7.88 -21.53
CA PRO A 79 7.85 -7.22 -22.58
C PRO A 79 6.97 -6.09 -22.02
N ASP A 80 6.74 -5.07 -22.84
CA ASP A 80 5.84 -3.98 -22.49
C ASP A 80 4.38 -4.47 -22.41
N ILE A 81 3.66 -4.00 -21.41
CA ILE A 81 2.23 -4.28 -21.23
C ILE A 81 1.42 -3.16 -21.88
N LYS A 82 0.44 -3.52 -22.72
CA LYS A 82 -0.50 -2.57 -23.32
C LYS A 82 -1.62 -2.25 -22.34
N LEU A 83 -1.71 -1.01 -21.91
CA LEU A 83 -2.74 -0.53 -20.99
C LEU A 83 -3.75 0.35 -21.71
N VAL A 84 -5.04 0.07 -21.51
CA VAL A 84 -6.13 0.93 -21.98
C VAL A 84 -6.37 2.01 -20.93
N ARG A 85 -6.44 3.28 -21.36
CA ARG A 85 -6.68 4.42 -20.48
C ARG A 85 -8.03 5.05 -20.77
N LEU A 86 -8.96 4.91 -19.82
CA LEU A 86 -10.36 5.35 -19.98
C LEU A 86 -10.60 6.80 -19.58
N SER A 87 -9.71 7.44 -18.80
CA SER A 87 -9.86 8.84 -18.38
C SER A 87 -8.57 9.65 -18.50
N LEU A 88 -8.74 10.95 -18.72
CA LEU A 88 -7.68 11.95 -18.79
C LEU A 88 -7.03 12.26 -17.44
N ALA A 89 -7.58 11.78 -16.31
CA ALA A 89 -6.98 11.99 -14.99
C ALA A 89 -5.50 11.61 -15.06
N THR A 90 -4.63 12.61 -14.86
CA THR A 90 -3.22 12.50 -15.22
C THR A 90 -2.55 11.52 -14.26
N ALA A 91 -1.46 10.85 -14.69
CA ALA A 91 -0.62 10.12 -13.74
C ALA A 91 -0.24 11.01 -12.54
N LEU A 92 -0.08 12.31 -12.79
CA LEU A 92 0.12 13.37 -11.80
C LEU A 92 -1.00 13.49 -10.76
N ASP A 93 -2.28 13.40 -11.15
CA ASP A 93 -3.38 13.48 -10.19
C ASP A 93 -3.33 12.30 -9.23
N ARG A 94 -3.02 11.09 -9.75
CA ARG A 94 -2.79 9.91 -8.90
C ARG A 94 -1.62 10.12 -7.94
N TYR A 95 -0.53 10.70 -8.41
CA TYR A 95 0.63 10.99 -7.58
C TYR A 95 0.35 12.03 -6.51
N ARG A 96 -0.42 13.09 -6.83
CA ARG A 96 -0.91 14.06 -5.84
C ARG A 96 -1.66 13.37 -4.71
N ARG A 97 -2.61 12.48 -5.04
CA ARG A 97 -3.34 11.71 -4.02
C ARG A 97 -2.42 10.93 -3.09
N ILE A 98 -1.42 10.28 -3.68
CA ILE A 98 -0.46 9.48 -2.91
C ILE A 98 0.35 10.39 -2.00
N ILE A 99 0.88 11.50 -2.52
CA ILE A 99 1.66 12.47 -1.74
C ILE A 99 0.84 13.08 -0.61
N GLU A 100 -0.39 13.53 -0.89
CA GLU A 100 -1.31 14.03 0.14
C GLU A 100 -1.59 12.98 1.21
N SER A 101 -1.76 11.72 0.79
CA SER A 101 -1.91 10.61 1.73
C SER A 101 -0.65 10.42 2.58
N LEU A 102 0.56 10.57 2.04
CA LEU A 102 1.82 10.46 2.79
C LEU A 102 1.97 11.58 3.83
N VAL A 103 1.66 12.81 3.43
CA VAL A 103 1.77 14.02 4.27
C VAL A 103 0.71 14.06 5.38
N SER A 104 -0.41 13.33 5.23
CA SER A 104 -1.38 13.23 6.33
C SER A 104 -0.77 12.53 7.56
N ASP A 105 -0.82 13.18 8.73
CA ASP A 105 -0.28 12.74 10.04
C ASP A 105 -0.95 11.48 10.62
N LEU A 106 -1.62 10.69 9.81
CA LEU A 106 -2.30 9.47 10.24
C LEU A 106 -1.32 8.28 10.23
N PRO A 107 -1.42 7.35 11.19
CA PRO A 107 -0.74 6.06 11.07
C PRO A 107 -1.20 5.29 9.83
N PRO A 108 -0.34 4.46 9.21
CA PRO A 108 -0.71 3.66 8.03
C PRO A 108 -1.96 2.80 8.23
N SER A 109 -2.11 2.19 9.41
CA SER A 109 -3.30 1.39 9.76
C SER A 109 -4.59 2.21 9.76
N ALA A 110 -4.52 3.47 10.19
CA ALA A 110 -5.67 4.38 10.19
C ALA A 110 -6.02 4.84 8.77
N LYS A 111 -5.02 5.10 7.91
CA LYS A 111 -5.23 5.39 6.48
C LYS A 111 -5.90 4.23 5.76
N LEU A 112 -5.44 2.99 6.01
CA LEU A 112 -6.04 1.81 5.40
C LEU A 112 -7.51 1.64 5.82
N ILE A 113 -7.83 1.77 7.11
CA ILE A 113 -9.22 1.66 7.60
C ILE A 113 -10.11 2.74 6.97
N LEU A 114 -9.64 3.99 6.89
CA LEU A 114 -10.37 5.04 6.18
C LEU A 114 -10.65 4.65 4.74
N LYS A 115 -9.65 4.11 4.06
CA LYS A 115 -9.78 3.73 2.65
C LYS A 115 -10.76 2.58 2.46
N VAL A 116 -10.73 1.57 3.34
CA VAL A 116 -11.70 0.47 3.31
C VAL A 116 -13.12 0.99 3.57
N LEU A 117 -13.32 1.88 4.55
CA LEU A 117 -14.62 2.51 4.81
C LEU A 117 -15.11 3.39 3.66
N GLU A 118 -14.19 4.00 2.90
CA GLU A 118 -14.51 4.80 1.71
C GLU A 118 -15.03 3.93 0.57
N TYR A 119 -14.40 2.77 0.35
CA TYR A 119 -14.79 1.84 -0.71
C TYR A 119 -16.03 1.02 -0.38
N GLU A 120 -16.13 0.54 0.85
CA GLU A 120 -17.15 -0.44 1.27
C GLU A 120 -18.33 0.20 1.98
N GLY A 121 -18.20 1.46 2.41
CA GLY A 121 -19.19 2.17 3.19
C GLY A 121 -19.14 1.81 4.69
N PRO A 122 -20.26 1.96 5.42
CA PRO A 122 -20.32 1.72 6.86
C PRO A 122 -20.06 0.24 7.20
N LEU A 123 -19.07 -0.03 8.07
CA LEU A 123 -18.70 -1.38 8.48
C LEU A 123 -18.66 -1.53 10.00
N THR A 124 -18.94 -2.74 10.50
CA THR A 124 -18.72 -3.12 11.89
C THR A 124 -17.22 -3.32 12.17
N PRO A 125 -16.77 -3.24 13.44
CA PRO A 125 -15.39 -3.58 13.80
C PRO A 125 -14.92 -4.95 13.33
N LYS A 126 -15.84 -5.93 13.30
CA LYS A 126 -15.52 -7.30 12.86
C LYS A 126 -15.25 -7.34 11.35
N GLU A 127 -16.12 -6.73 10.55
CA GLU A 127 -15.94 -6.66 9.10
C GLU A 127 -14.68 -5.86 8.73
N ILE A 128 -14.35 -4.80 9.49
CA ILE A 128 -13.11 -4.05 9.28
C ILE A 128 -11.89 -4.95 9.52
N ILE A 129 -11.90 -5.77 10.58
CA ILE A 129 -10.79 -6.71 10.85
C ILE A 129 -10.65 -7.73 9.71
N GLU A 130 -11.77 -8.32 9.27
CA GLU A 130 -11.77 -9.32 8.20
C GLU A 130 -11.30 -8.73 6.86
N LYS A 131 -11.75 -7.52 6.50
CA LYS A 131 -11.37 -6.87 5.24
C LYS A 131 -9.97 -6.28 5.23
N THR A 132 -9.49 -5.77 6.38
CA THR A 132 -8.15 -5.17 6.47
C THR A 132 -7.05 -6.17 6.80
N LEU A 133 -7.40 -7.34 7.34
CA LEU A 133 -6.46 -8.32 7.90
C LEU A 133 -5.54 -7.74 8.99
N ILE A 134 -5.96 -6.64 9.63
CA ILE A 134 -5.23 -6.00 10.73
C ILE A 134 -5.66 -6.62 12.07
N PRO A 135 -4.73 -6.82 13.03
CA PRO A 135 -5.08 -7.29 14.37
C PRO A 135 -6.13 -6.42 15.07
N GLN A 136 -7.06 -7.04 15.80
CA GLN A 136 -8.16 -6.35 16.50
C GLN A 136 -7.72 -5.17 17.37
N ARG A 137 -6.59 -5.30 18.08
CA ARG A 137 -6.02 -4.22 18.92
C ARG A 137 -5.70 -2.98 18.09
N THR A 138 -5.08 -3.16 16.93
CA THR A 138 -4.67 -2.08 16.02
C THR A 138 -5.89 -1.46 15.35
N VAL A 139 -6.89 -2.25 14.99
CA VAL A 139 -8.18 -1.73 14.49
C VAL A 139 -8.84 -0.84 15.55
N ARG A 140 -8.94 -1.29 16.81
CA ARG A 140 -9.51 -0.48 17.90
C ARG A 140 -8.72 0.81 18.15
N ALA A 141 -7.39 0.76 18.16
CA ALA A 141 -6.55 1.94 18.34
C ALA A 141 -6.72 2.95 17.19
N SER A 142 -6.75 2.44 15.95
CA SER A 142 -6.93 3.26 14.75
C SER A 142 -8.31 3.89 14.69
N LEU A 143 -9.39 3.13 14.95
CA LEU A 143 -10.74 3.67 15.03
C LEU A 143 -10.87 4.74 16.12
N ARG A 144 -10.25 4.55 17.29
CA ARG A 144 -10.23 5.55 18.35
C ARG A 144 -9.56 6.86 17.90
N LEU A 145 -8.43 6.76 17.19
CA LEU A 145 -7.73 7.90 16.63
C LEU A 145 -8.55 8.60 15.54
N LEU A 146 -9.17 7.83 14.64
CA LEU A 146 -9.98 8.35 13.54
C LEU A 146 -11.24 9.07 14.03
N VAL A 147 -11.91 8.51 15.03
CA VAL A 147 -13.03 9.16 15.72
C VAL A 147 -12.56 10.43 16.44
N LYS A 148 -11.41 10.37 17.14
CA LYS A 148 -10.84 11.55 17.82
C LYS A 148 -10.52 12.68 16.84
N ARG A 149 -10.09 12.36 15.62
CA ARG A 149 -9.81 13.33 14.55
C ARG A 149 -11.05 13.72 13.73
N GLY A 150 -12.25 13.23 14.07
CA GLY A 150 -13.50 13.55 13.38
C GLY A 150 -13.61 12.97 11.96
N LEU A 151 -12.73 12.05 11.57
CA LEU A 151 -12.70 11.50 10.21
C LEU A 151 -13.72 10.36 10.03
N VAL A 152 -14.04 9.66 11.12
CA VAL A 152 -14.99 8.53 11.16
C VAL A 152 -15.98 8.74 12.29
N ASN A 153 -17.25 8.48 12.05
CA ASN A 153 -18.32 8.48 13.03
C ASN A 153 -18.64 7.07 13.49
N ARG A 154 -18.89 6.93 14.80
CA ARG A 154 -19.47 5.73 15.39
C ARG A 154 -20.99 5.86 15.34
N LEU A 155 -21.64 5.06 14.51
CA LEU A 155 -23.08 5.01 14.34
C LEU A 155 -23.65 3.76 15.03
N VAL A 156 -24.88 3.89 15.52
CA VAL A 156 -25.63 2.77 16.08
C VAL A 156 -26.84 2.54 15.19
N VAL A 157 -26.85 1.42 14.46
CA VAL A 157 -27.89 1.09 13.49
C VAL A 157 -28.80 0.01 14.11
N PRO A 158 -30.13 0.20 14.11
CA PRO A 158 -31.08 -0.84 14.50
C PRO A 158 -31.01 -2.02 13.52
N ARG A 159 -30.93 -3.25 14.04
CA ARG A 159 -31.05 -4.48 13.26
C ARG A 159 -32.00 -5.43 13.99
N GLY A 160 -33.29 -5.35 13.64
CA GLY A 160 -34.36 -6.01 14.38
C GLY A 160 -34.38 -5.55 15.84
N SER A 161 -34.38 -6.50 16.78
CA SER A 161 -34.33 -6.23 18.23
C SER A 161 -32.92 -5.88 18.76
N SER A 162 -31.89 -5.94 17.92
CA SER A 162 -30.48 -5.69 18.30
C SER A 162 -29.96 -4.35 17.76
N ARG A 163 -28.93 -3.80 18.41
CA ARG A 163 -28.25 -2.57 17.98
C ARG A 163 -26.84 -2.91 17.53
N LEU A 164 -26.50 -2.61 16.28
CA LEU A 164 -25.14 -2.80 15.76
C LEU A 164 -24.38 -1.49 15.75
N VAL A 165 -23.12 -1.56 16.19
CA VAL A 165 -22.19 -0.45 16.10
C VAL A 165 -21.46 -0.56 14.77
N VAL A 166 -21.64 0.42 13.91
CA VAL A 166 -20.91 0.56 12.64
C VAL A 166 -20.10 1.85 12.65
N TYR A 167 -19.04 1.86 11.88
CA TYR A 167 -18.18 3.00 11.67
C TYR A 167 -18.37 3.46 10.23
N ALA A 168 -18.60 4.76 10.03
CA ALA A 168 -18.80 5.36 8.72
C ALA A 168 -17.93 6.61 8.59
N ILE A 169 -17.53 6.96 7.37
CA ILE A 169 -16.85 8.24 7.13
C ILE A 169 -17.77 9.38 7.52
N SER A 170 -17.23 10.39 8.21
CA SER A 170 -18.02 11.56 8.61
C SER A 170 -18.48 12.34 7.38
N SER A 171 -19.78 12.65 7.29
CA SER A 171 -20.40 13.37 6.17
C SER A 171 -19.86 14.81 6.11
N GLY A 172 -18.77 15.00 5.36
CA GLY A 172 -17.97 16.23 5.32
C GLY A 172 -16.49 15.92 5.07
N THR A 173 -16.04 14.72 5.45
CA THR A 173 -14.75 14.16 5.11
C THR A 173 -14.82 13.54 3.71
N LYS A 174 -15.10 14.37 2.69
CA LYS A 174 -14.36 14.14 1.44
C LYS A 174 -12.94 14.50 1.85
N LEU A 175 -12.08 13.49 2.03
CA LEU A 175 -10.65 13.70 1.83
C LEU A 175 -10.60 14.36 0.45
N ASN A 176 -10.41 15.67 0.44
CA ASN A 176 -10.55 16.52 -0.73
C ASN A 176 -9.28 16.33 -1.55
N ILE A 177 -9.09 15.10 -1.99
CA ILE A 177 -8.04 14.68 -2.86
C ILE A 177 -8.60 14.99 -4.25
N LYS A 178 -8.46 16.25 -4.66
CA LYS A 178 -8.63 16.64 -6.06
C LYS A 178 -7.46 16.07 -6.86
#